data_AF-A0A8H7WU77-F1
#
_entry.id   AF-A0A8H7WU77-F1
#
_cell.length_a   1.000
_cell.length_b   1.000
_cell.length_c   1.000
_cell.angle_alpha   90.00
_cell.angle_beta   90.00
_cell.angle_gamma   90.00
#
_symmetry.space_group_name_H-M   'P 1'
#
loop_
_entity.id
_entity.type
_entity.pdbx_description
1 polymer ?
#
loop_
_entity_poly.entity_id
_entity_poly.type
_entity_poly.pdbx_seq_one_letter_code
_entity_poly.pdbx_strand_id
1 'polypeptide(L)'
;MAVRAQFENSNEVGVFSTLTNSYALVAVGASENFYSVFEAELQDVIPICHVTIAGTRIIGRLTAGNRKGLLVPTSTTDQELQHLRNSLPDEVKIQRIEERLSALGNVIVCNDHVALVHPDIERETEEIIADVLGVDVFRQTIADNVLVGSYMALSNQGGIVHPKTSILDQDELSSLLQVPLVAGSVNRGSSVVGAGMVVNDWLAVTGLDTTATELSVVESVFRLGEGQGPGNINTSLKDTMVESFY
;
A
#
# COMPACT_ATOMS: atom_id res chain seq x y z
N MET A 1 10.21 -7.70 -6.43
CA MET A 1 9.79 -8.14 -7.78
C MET A 1 8.36 -7.68 -8.02
N ALA A 2 7.94 -7.39 -9.26
CA ALA A 2 6.53 -7.11 -9.55
C ALA A 2 5.81 -8.36 -10.10
N VAL A 3 4.71 -8.74 -9.45
CA VAL A 3 3.91 -9.92 -9.81
C VAL A 3 2.51 -9.51 -10.26
N ARG A 4 1.92 -10.34 -11.11
CA ARG A 4 0.56 -10.11 -11.63
C ARG A 4 -0.42 -11.02 -10.91
N ALA A 5 -1.53 -10.44 -10.47
CA ALA A 5 -2.64 -11.17 -9.87
C ALA A 5 -3.98 -10.74 -10.47
N GLN A 6 -4.98 -11.61 -10.33
CA GLN A 6 -6.36 -11.32 -10.69
C GLN A 6 -7.27 -11.87 -9.61
N PHE A 7 -8.14 -11.03 -9.08
CA PHE A 7 -9.15 -11.45 -8.12
C PHE A 7 -10.44 -11.77 -8.87
N GLU A 8 -10.81 -13.05 -8.94
CA GLU A 8 -11.90 -13.54 -9.78
C GLU A 8 -11.72 -13.09 -11.24
N ASN A 9 -12.46 -12.07 -11.68
CA ASN A 9 -12.37 -11.47 -13.02
C ASN A 9 -11.95 -9.98 -12.98
N SER A 10 -11.53 -9.48 -11.81
CA SER A 10 -11.12 -8.10 -11.61
C SER A 10 -9.61 -7.97 -11.53
N ASN A 11 -9.08 -6.99 -12.26
CA ASN A 11 -7.66 -6.63 -12.24
C ASN A 11 -7.34 -5.57 -11.18
N GLU A 12 -8.33 -5.14 -10.40
CA GLU A 12 -8.16 -4.13 -9.35
C GLU A 12 -7.73 -4.78 -8.03
N VAL A 13 -6.49 -5.26 -7.98
CA VAL A 13 -5.93 -6.02 -6.84
C VAL A 13 -5.97 -5.22 -5.53
N GLY A 14 -5.71 -3.92 -5.57
CA GLY A 14 -5.76 -3.02 -4.40
C GLY A 14 -7.16 -2.76 -3.86
N VAL A 15 -8.21 -3.21 -4.53
CA VAL A 15 -9.56 -3.22 -3.94
C VAL A 15 -9.72 -4.36 -2.94
N PHE A 16 -9.07 -5.49 -3.19
CA PHE A 16 -9.27 -6.75 -2.45
C PHE A 16 -8.12 -7.12 -1.53
N SER A 17 -7.06 -6.33 -1.52
CA SER A 17 -5.88 -6.57 -0.69
C SER A 17 -5.30 -5.28 -0.15
N THR A 18 -4.67 -5.37 1.01
CA THR A 18 -3.83 -4.31 1.59
C THR A 18 -2.47 -4.91 1.87
N LEU A 19 -1.42 -4.30 1.34
CA LEU A 19 -0.06 -4.76 1.55
C LEU A 19 0.70 -3.68 2.33
N THR A 20 1.36 -4.11 3.40
CA THR A 20 2.27 -3.27 4.18
C THR A 20 3.61 -3.98 4.36
N ASN A 21 4.56 -3.34 5.05
CA ASN A 21 5.84 -3.95 5.39
C ASN A 21 5.75 -4.99 6.52
N SER A 22 4.68 -5.04 7.32
CA SER A 22 4.57 -5.98 8.45
C SER A 22 3.45 -6.99 8.35
N TYR A 23 2.43 -6.72 7.53
CA TYR A 23 1.28 -7.62 7.35
C TYR A 23 0.66 -7.41 5.97
N ALA A 24 -0.02 -8.44 5.49
CA ALA A 24 -0.88 -8.38 4.32
C ALA A 24 -2.31 -8.76 4.71
N LEU A 25 -3.29 -8.01 4.24
CA LEU A 25 -4.70 -8.36 4.34
C LEU A 25 -5.20 -8.81 2.98
N VAL A 26 -5.92 -9.92 2.95
CA VAL A 26 -6.51 -10.46 1.72
C VAL A 26 -7.98 -10.77 1.93
N ALA A 27 -8.82 -10.40 0.95
CA ALA A 27 -10.25 -10.64 1.02
C ALA A 27 -10.58 -12.14 1.08
N VAL A 28 -11.49 -12.52 1.96
CA VAL A 28 -12.04 -13.88 1.99
C VAL A 28 -12.83 -14.16 0.71
N GLY A 29 -12.69 -15.39 0.22
CA GLY A 29 -13.37 -15.87 -0.99
C GLY A 29 -12.60 -15.60 -2.28
N ALA A 30 -11.30 -15.27 -2.20
CA ALA A 30 -10.42 -15.31 -3.36
C ALA A 30 -10.23 -16.76 -3.86
N SER A 31 -9.87 -16.90 -5.14
CA SER A 31 -9.41 -18.16 -5.69
C SER A 31 -8.02 -18.51 -5.13
N GLU A 32 -7.70 -19.81 -5.08
CA GLU A 32 -6.35 -20.27 -4.68
C GLU A 32 -5.26 -19.66 -5.56
N ASN A 33 -5.56 -19.37 -6.84
CA ASN A 33 -4.65 -18.64 -7.71
C ASN A 33 -4.27 -17.27 -7.13
N PHE A 34 -5.22 -16.53 -6.56
CA PHE A 34 -4.93 -15.24 -5.96
C PHE A 34 -4.10 -15.39 -4.69
N TYR A 35 -4.49 -16.30 -3.78
CA TYR A 35 -3.73 -16.54 -2.56
C TYR A 35 -2.32 -17.02 -2.83
N SER A 36 -2.14 -17.91 -3.81
CA SER A 36 -0.83 -18.45 -4.17
C SER A 36 0.18 -17.38 -4.60
N VAL A 37 -0.27 -16.27 -5.20
CA VAL A 37 0.61 -15.15 -5.57
C VAL A 37 1.14 -14.43 -4.33
N PHE A 38 0.31 -14.22 -3.31
CA PHE A 38 0.74 -13.61 -2.06
C PHE A 38 1.55 -14.60 -1.21
N GLU A 39 1.10 -15.85 -1.10
CA GLU A 39 1.78 -16.88 -0.32
C GLU A 39 3.16 -17.20 -0.90
N ALA A 40 3.30 -17.36 -2.23
CA ALA A 40 4.59 -17.66 -2.83
C ALA A 40 5.68 -16.61 -2.53
N GLU A 41 5.29 -15.35 -2.38
CA GLU A 41 6.22 -14.24 -2.16
C GLU A 41 6.35 -13.82 -0.68
N LEU A 42 5.31 -14.04 0.14
CA LEU A 42 5.20 -13.45 1.49
C LEU A 42 5.09 -14.47 2.63
N GLN A 43 4.84 -15.76 2.34
CA GLN A 43 4.48 -16.77 3.36
C GLN A 43 5.48 -16.86 4.52
N ASP A 44 6.77 -16.62 4.28
CA ASP A 44 7.82 -16.70 5.30
C ASP A 44 8.23 -15.31 5.87
N VAL A 45 7.71 -14.21 5.32
CA VAL A 45 8.18 -12.85 5.64
C VAL A 45 7.15 -12.08 6.47
N ILE A 46 5.87 -12.09 6.06
CA ILE A 46 4.80 -11.36 6.76
C ILE A 46 3.54 -12.21 6.89
N PRO A 47 2.78 -12.07 7.99
CA PRO A 47 1.48 -12.72 8.13
C PRO A 47 0.49 -12.23 7.07
N ILE A 48 -0.13 -13.19 6.39
CA ILE A 48 -1.25 -12.96 5.47
C ILE A 48 -2.54 -13.27 6.23
N CYS A 49 -3.39 -12.27 6.42
CA CYS A 49 -4.66 -12.39 7.11
C CYS A 49 -5.83 -12.41 6.12
N HIS A 50 -6.60 -13.51 6.12
CA HIS A 50 -7.82 -13.63 5.32
C HIS A 50 -9.00 -13.07 6.09
N VAL A 51 -9.49 -11.90 5.67
CA VAL A 51 -10.47 -11.15 6.45
C VAL A 51 -11.55 -10.53 5.57
N THR A 52 -12.73 -10.33 6.15
CA THR A 52 -13.75 -9.43 5.62
C THR A 52 -13.78 -8.18 6.48
N ILE A 53 -14.14 -7.05 5.89
CA ILE A 53 -14.30 -5.80 6.63
C ILE A 53 -15.73 -5.34 6.41
N ALA A 54 -16.46 -5.19 7.52
CA ALA A 54 -17.89 -4.86 7.50
C ALA A 54 -18.74 -5.86 6.70
N GLY A 55 -18.34 -7.15 6.72
CA GLY A 55 -19.00 -8.21 5.93
C GLY A 55 -18.79 -8.09 4.42
N THR A 56 -17.86 -7.25 3.97
CA THR A 56 -17.55 -7.07 2.54
C THR A 56 -16.16 -7.61 2.18
N ARG A 57 -15.97 -7.82 0.87
CA ARG A 57 -14.71 -8.31 0.28
C ARG A 57 -13.78 -7.18 -0.20
N ILE A 58 -14.21 -5.92 -0.12
CA ILE A 58 -13.45 -4.76 -0.63
C ILE A 58 -12.51 -4.19 0.43
N ILE A 59 -11.74 -5.07 1.06
CA ILE A 59 -10.93 -4.73 2.24
C ILE A 59 -9.90 -3.63 1.95
N GLY A 60 -9.29 -3.66 0.76
CA GLY A 60 -8.22 -2.73 0.38
C GLY A 60 -8.69 -1.29 0.27
N ARG A 61 -9.97 -1.09 -0.05
CA ARG A 61 -10.58 0.25 -0.06
C ARG A 61 -11.11 0.68 1.29
N LEU A 62 -11.51 -0.27 2.13
CA LEU A 62 -12.08 0.03 3.44
C LEU A 62 -11.02 0.27 4.50
N THR A 63 -9.82 -0.25 4.33
CA THR A 63 -8.74 -0.14 5.31
C THR A 63 -7.56 0.65 4.76
N ALA A 64 -6.86 1.36 5.64
CA ALA A 64 -5.58 1.99 5.35
C ALA A 64 -4.62 1.67 6.50
N GLY A 65 -3.35 1.44 6.21
CA GLY A 65 -2.40 1.08 7.24
C GLY A 65 -0.97 1.08 6.76
N ASN A 66 -0.06 1.15 7.72
CA ASN A 66 1.38 1.04 7.52
C ASN A 66 1.92 -0.05 8.45
N ARG A 67 3.24 -0.14 8.64
CA ARG A 67 3.79 -1.18 9.51
C ARG A 67 3.40 -1.06 11.00
N LYS A 68 2.97 0.13 11.43
CA LYS A 68 2.75 0.49 12.85
C LYS A 68 1.27 0.41 13.24
N GLY A 69 0.36 0.58 12.27
CA GLY A 69 -1.06 0.67 12.57
C GLY A 69 -1.96 0.34 11.39
N LEU A 70 -3.16 -0.10 11.73
CA LEU A 70 -4.24 -0.43 10.80
C LEU A 70 -5.50 0.33 11.19
N LEU A 71 -6.03 1.07 10.23
CA LEU A 71 -7.28 1.80 10.34
C LEU A 71 -8.40 1.00 9.69
N VAL A 72 -9.47 0.79 10.45
CA VAL A 72 -10.67 0.09 9.99
C VAL A 72 -11.91 0.95 10.20
N PRO A 73 -12.96 0.79 9.38
CA PRO A 73 -14.18 1.57 9.53
C PRO A 73 -14.97 1.14 10.78
N THR A 74 -15.83 2.02 11.29
CA THR A 74 -16.75 1.71 12.41
C THR A 74 -17.71 0.55 12.13
N SER A 75 -18.02 0.29 10.86
CA SER A 75 -18.87 -0.82 10.43
C SER A 75 -18.21 -2.21 10.56
N THR A 76 -16.91 -2.27 10.88
CA THR A 76 -16.19 -3.53 11.10
C THR A 76 -16.75 -4.25 12.32
N THR A 77 -17.10 -5.52 12.18
CA THR A 77 -17.68 -6.32 13.28
C THR A 77 -16.64 -6.65 14.35
N ASP A 78 -17.08 -6.96 15.58
CA ASP A 78 -16.16 -7.34 16.67
C ASP A 78 -15.46 -8.68 16.39
N GLN A 79 -16.10 -9.57 15.63
CA GLN A 79 -15.49 -10.83 15.21
C GLN A 79 -14.33 -10.60 14.23
N GLU A 80 -14.53 -9.73 13.23
CA GLU A 80 -13.47 -9.33 12.29
C GLU A 80 -12.31 -8.63 13.02
N LEU A 81 -12.61 -7.73 13.96
CA LEU A 81 -11.58 -7.09 14.78
C LEU A 81 -10.78 -8.09 15.63
N GLN A 82 -11.45 -9.05 16.27
CA GLN A 82 -10.77 -10.05 17.07
C GLN A 82 -9.90 -10.96 16.19
N HIS A 83 -10.36 -11.28 14.98
CA HIS A 83 -9.57 -12.03 14.01
C HIS A 83 -8.30 -11.27 13.61
N LEU A 84 -8.42 -9.99 13.26
CA LEU A 84 -7.26 -9.13 12.96
C LEU A 84 -6.25 -9.10 14.11
N ARG A 85 -6.72 -8.89 15.34
CA ARG A 85 -5.85 -8.87 16.53
C ARG A 85 -5.11 -10.19 16.79
N ASN A 86 -5.71 -11.32 16.41
CA ASN A 86 -5.07 -12.62 16.59
C ASN A 86 -4.08 -12.95 15.47
N SER A 87 -4.25 -12.36 14.29
CA SER A 87 -3.43 -12.64 13.10
C SER A 87 -2.30 -11.64 12.88
N LEU A 88 -2.47 -10.39 13.29
CA LEU A 88 -1.47 -9.34 13.12
C LEU A 88 -0.47 -9.35 14.30
N PRO A 89 0.76 -8.86 14.09
CA PRO A 89 1.73 -8.67 15.17
C PRO A 89 1.21 -7.70 16.23
N ASP A 90 1.56 -7.94 17.51
CA ASP A 90 1.14 -7.11 18.65
C ASP A 90 1.60 -5.64 18.56
N GLU A 91 2.61 -5.37 17.74
CA GLU A 91 3.12 -4.01 17.49
C GLU A 91 2.14 -3.16 16.67
N VAL A 92 1.24 -3.78 15.90
CA VAL A 92 0.31 -3.09 15.02
C VAL A 92 -0.91 -2.60 15.82
N LYS A 93 -1.05 -1.28 15.93
CA LYS A 93 -2.23 -0.66 16.56
C LYS A 93 -3.42 -0.72 15.61
N ILE A 94 -4.45 -1.49 15.96
CA ILE A 94 -5.71 -1.55 15.19
C ILE A 94 -6.73 -0.60 15.83
N GLN A 95 -7.20 0.39 15.07
CA GLN A 95 -8.16 1.39 15.54
C GLN A 95 -9.35 1.53 14.58
N ARG A 96 -10.56 1.61 15.15
CA ARG A 96 -11.77 1.98 14.41
C ARG A 96 -11.84 3.49 14.26
N ILE A 97 -12.09 3.95 13.03
CA ILE A 97 -12.33 5.37 12.71
C ILE A 97 -13.74 5.53 12.15
N GLU A 98 -14.45 6.53 12.64
CA GLU A 98 -15.69 7.01 12.02
C GLU A 98 -15.32 8.07 10.99
N GLU A 99 -15.54 7.77 9.72
CA GLU A 99 -15.34 8.74 8.65
C GLU A 99 -16.55 8.71 7.70
N ARG A 100 -17.07 9.88 7.35
CA ARG A 100 -18.34 10.03 6.61
C ARG A 100 -18.15 10.42 5.16
N LEU A 101 -16.96 10.91 4.78
CA LEU A 101 -16.69 11.37 3.41
C LEU A 101 -16.62 10.20 2.42
N SER A 102 -15.78 9.20 2.70
CA SER A 102 -15.60 8.02 1.85
C SER A 102 -14.91 6.89 2.62
N ALA A 103 -14.61 5.80 1.93
CA ALA A 103 -13.87 4.67 2.49
C ALA A 103 -12.42 5.06 2.82
N LEU A 104 -11.87 4.56 3.93
CA LEU A 104 -10.56 4.98 4.45
C LEU A 104 -9.42 4.81 3.43
N GLY A 105 -9.38 3.69 2.70
CA GLY A 105 -8.37 3.41 1.67
C GLY A 105 -8.51 4.25 0.39
N ASN A 106 -9.61 5.01 0.22
CA ASN A 106 -9.71 6.01 -0.85
C ASN A 106 -9.22 7.39 -0.39
N VAL A 107 -9.41 7.68 0.89
CA VAL A 107 -9.15 8.98 1.54
C VAL A 107 -7.70 9.09 1.98
N ILE A 108 -7.07 7.97 2.31
CA ILE A 108 -5.76 7.90 2.94
C ILE A 108 -4.80 7.12 2.03
N VAL A 109 -3.62 7.68 1.80
CA VAL A 109 -2.44 6.94 1.30
C VAL A 109 -1.30 7.18 2.26
N CYS A 110 -0.61 6.13 2.69
CA CYS A 110 0.42 6.25 3.71
C CYS A 110 1.61 5.33 3.43
N ASN A 111 2.78 5.77 3.87
CA ASN A 111 3.95 4.94 4.07
C ASN A 111 4.31 4.90 5.57
N ASP A 112 5.53 4.47 5.93
CA ASP A 112 5.93 4.36 7.34
C ASP A 112 6.29 5.71 8.01
N HIS A 113 6.37 6.78 7.21
CA HIS A 113 6.87 8.10 7.61
C HIS A 113 5.84 9.23 7.45
N VAL A 114 5.07 9.21 6.36
CA VAL A 114 4.17 10.26 5.90
C VAL A 114 2.85 9.64 5.41
N ALA A 115 1.76 10.34 5.65
CA ALA A 115 0.45 10.05 5.07
C ALA A 115 -0.11 11.27 4.34
N LEU A 116 -0.71 11.04 3.17
CA LEU A 116 -1.58 12.02 2.51
C LEU A 116 -3.02 11.67 2.76
N VAL A 117 -3.81 12.70 3.05
CA VAL A 117 -5.24 12.58 3.34
C VAL A 117 -6.06 13.56 2.51
N HIS A 118 -7.35 13.24 2.39
CA HIS A 118 -8.33 14.13 1.77
C HIS A 118 -8.34 15.52 2.45
N PRO A 119 -8.40 16.63 1.68
CA PRO A 119 -8.33 17.98 2.23
C PRO A 119 -9.42 18.32 3.26
N ASP A 120 -10.64 17.84 3.01
CA ASP A 120 -11.81 18.10 3.86
C ASP A 120 -11.93 17.17 5.07
N ILE A 121 -10.90 16.37 5.39
CA ILE A 121 -10.96 15.47 6.55
C ILE A 121 -11.09 16.25 7.86
N GLU A 122 -11.89 15.72 8.79
CA GLU A 122 -12.05 16.30 10.12
C GLU A 122 -10.71 16.26 10.89
N ARG A 123 -10.45 17.29 11.69
CA ARG A 123 -9.18 17.41 12.42
C ARG A 123 -9.02 16.32 13.47
N GLU A 124 -10.12 15.88 14.07
CA GLU A 124 -10.12 14.76 15.01
C GLU A 124 -9.68 13.46 14.32
N THR A 125 -10.23 13.17 13.13
CA THR A 125 -9.82 12.02 12.31
C THR A 125 -8.35 12.10 11.92
N GLU A 126 -7.86 13.28 11.52
CA GLU A 126 -6.45 13.49 11.20
C GLU A 126 -5.51 13.22 12.40
N GLU A 127 -5.87 13.70 13.60
CA GLU A 127 -5.11 13.46 14.83
C GLU A 127 -5.08 11.94 15.17
N ILE A 128 -6.18 11.22 14.97
CA ILE A 128 -6.22 9.76 15.17
C ILE A 128 -5.34 9.03 14.16
N ILE A 129 -5.37 9.44 12.88
CA ILE A 129 -4.51 8.84 11.84
C ILE A 129 -3.04 9.02 12.21
N ALA A 130 -2.64 10.23 12.63
CA ALA A 130 -1.28 10.54 13.02
C ALA A 130 -0.80 9.70 14.22
N ASP A 131 -1.64 9.51 15.25
CA ASP A 131 -1.27 8.75 16.45
C ASP A 131 -1.23 7.22 16.21
N VAL A 132 -2.19 6.70 15.43
CA VAL A 132 -2.28 5.25 15.17
C VAL A 132 -1.19 4.81 14.20
N LEU A 133 -0.99 5.54 13.10
CA LEU A 133 0.02 5.23 12.10
C LEU A 133 1.41 5.73 12.52
N GLY A 134 1.51 6.70 13.43
CA GLY A 134 2.78 7.28 13.86
C GLY A 134 3.55 7.93 12.71
N VAL A 135 2.84 8.74 11.92
CA VAL A 135 3.33 9.42 10.70
C VAL A 135 2.83 10.85 10.65
N ASP A 136 3.56 11.69 9.92
CA ASP A 136 3.13 13.06 9.64
C ASP A 136 2.02 13.05 8.58
N VAL A 137 0.90 13.70 8.86
CA VAL A 137 -0.26 13.74 7.97
C VAL A 137 -0.31 15.07 7.23
N PHE A 138 -0.47 15.00 5.90
CA PHE A 138 -0.61 16.17 5.05
C PHE A 138 -1.88 16.09 4.21
N ARG A 139 -2.60 17.21 4.16
CA ARG A 139 -3.79 17.38 3.33
C ARG A 139 -3.36 17.78 1.92
N GLN A 140 -3.63 16.94 0.92
CA GLN A 140 -3.22 17.24 -0.44
C GLN A 140 -4.17 16.62 -1.48
N THR A 141 -4.12 17.11 -2.72
CA THR A 141 -4.85 16.55 -3.86
C THR A 141 -3.88 16.03 -4.93
N ILE A 142 -4.36 15.11 -5.78
CA ILE A 142 -3.55 14.52 -6.85
C ILE A 142 -4.29 14.69 -8.17
N ALA A 143 -3.71 15.49 -9.07
CA ALA A 143 -4.30 15.84 -10.35
C ALA A 143 -5.76 16.35 -10.21
N ASP A 144 -5.98 17.30 -9.30
CA ASP A 144 -7.29 17.86 -8.91
C ASP A 144 -8.28 16.86 -8.29
N ASN A 145 -7.84 15.63 -8.00
CA ASN A 145 -8.67 14.64 -7.30
C ASN A 145 -8.40 14.67 -5.80
N VAL A 146 -9.50 14.63 -5.04
CA VAL A 146 -9.48 14.61 -3.58
C VAL A 146 -9.25 13.21 -2.99
N LEU A 147 -9.47 12.15 -3.77
CA LEU A 147 -9.32 10.75 -3.34
C LEU A 147 -7.89 10.25 -3.56
N VAL A 148 -6.97 10.71 -2.71
CA VAL A 148 -5.53 10.42 -2.85
C VAL A 148 -5.21 8.92 -2.88
N GLY A 149 -5.87 8.10 -2.05
CA GLY A 149 -5.65 6.64 -1.99
C GLY A 149 -6.13 5.87 -3.21
N SER A 150 -7.00 6.47 -4.04
CA SER A 150 -7.39 5.85 -5.31
C SER A 150 -6.42 6.15 -6.46
N TYR A 151 -5.80 7.33 -6.43
CA TYR A 151 -5.01 7.85 -7.53
C TYR A 151 -3.50 7.77 -7.29
N MET A 152 -3.08 7.21 -6.16
CA MET A 152 -1.69 7.03 -5.79
C MET A 152 -1.45 5.68 -5.14
N ALA A 153 -0.31 5.08 -5.47
CA ALA A 153 0.27 3.99 -4.70
C ALA A 153 1.63 4.46 -4.16
N LEU A 154 1.88 4.24 -2.87
CA LEU A 154 3.03 4.77 -2.15
C LEU A 154 3.73 3.65 -1.36
N SER A 155 5.05 3.72 -1.33
CA SER A 155 5.94 2.91 -0.48
C SER A 155 6.97 3.82 0.20
N ASN A 156 7.93 3.25 0.95
CA ASN A 156 9.05 4.04 1.46
C ASN A 156 10.11 4.34 0.38
N GLN A 157 10.14 3.58 -0.71
CA GLN A 157 11.16 3.72 -1.77
C GLN A 157 10.74 4.67 -2.89
N GLY A 158 9.44 4.81 -3.12
CA GLY A 158 8.88 5.59 -4.22
C GLY A 158 7.36 5.55 -4.25
N GLY A 159 6.77 6.23 -5.22
CA GLY A 159 5.33 6.24 -5.44
C GLY A 159 4.93 6.49 -6.89
N ILE A 160 3.76 5.99 -7.27
CA ILE A 160 3.16 6.24 -8.58
C ILE A 160 1.90 7.05 -8.39
N VAL A 161 1.80 8.13 -9.16
CA VAL A 161 0.64 9.03 -9.17
C VAL A 161 -0.13 8.91 -10.48
N HIS A 162 -1.33 9.48 -10.49
CA HIS A 162 -2.18 9.59 -11.66
C HIS A 162 -1.42 10.10 -12.90
N PRO A 163 -1.65 9.54 -14.11
CA PRO A 163 -0.84 9.84 -15.30
C PRO A 163 -0.97 11.28 -15.80
N LYS A 164 -2.03 12.00 -15.41
CA LYS A 164 -2.23 13.43 -15.76
C LYS A 164 -1.72 14.41 -14.72
N THR A 165 -1.00 13.94 -13.69
CA THR A 165 -0.43 14.82 -12.67
C THR A 165 0.64 15.70 -13.31
N SER A 166 0.62 17.01 -13.03
CA SER A 166 1.60 17.92 -13.61
C SER A 166 3.00 17.64 -13.05
N ILE A 167 4.05 18.04 -13.78
CA ILE A 167 5.43 17.85 -13.31
C ILE A 167 5.68 18.69 -12.05
N LEU A 168 5.06 19.88 -11.96
CA LEU A 168 5.16 20.75 -10.79
C LEU A 168 4.56 20.08 -9.55
N ASP A 169 3.37 19.49 -9.66
CA ASP A 169 2.74 18.79 -8.53
C ASP A 169 3.54 17.54 -8.15
N GLN A 170 4.13 16.85 -9.13
CA GLN A 170 5.03 15.72 -8.86
C GLN A 170 6.27 16.14 -8.07
N ASP A 171 6.90 17.26 -8.43
CA ASP A 171 8.07 17.79 -7.73
C ASP A 171 7.72 18.27 -6.31
N GLU A 172 6.55 18.90 -6.14
CA GLU A 172 6.04 19.31 -4.83
C GLU A 172 5.76 18.10 -3.93
N LEU A 173 5.03 17.11 -4.44
CA LEU A 173 4.73 15.87 -3.72
C LEU A 173 5.99 15.06 -3.41
N SER A 174 6.95 15.01 -4.33
CA SER A 174 8.25 14.35 -4.13
C SER A 174 9.05 15.04 -3.02
N SER A 175 9.04 16.37 -3.01
CA SER A 175 9.68 17.17 -1.95
C SER A 175 8.98 17.01 -0.60
N LEU A 176 7.66 16.83 -0.57
CA LEU A 176 6.90 16.62 0.65
C LEU A 176 7.12 15.21 1.22
N LEU A 177 6.99 14.18 0.37
CA LEU A 177 7.11 12.78 0.76
C LEU A 177 8.56 12.30 0.91
N GLN A 178 9.53 13.08 0.40
CA GLN A 178 10.96 12.72 0.37
C GLN A 178 11.25 11.42 -0.40
N VAL A 179 10.37 11.04 -1.33
CA VAL A 179 10.51 9.84 -2.17
C VAL A 179 10.28 10.18 -3.64
N PRO A 180 10.94 9.49 -4.59
CA PRO A 180 10.73 9.72 -6.00
C PRO A 180 9.30 9.35 -6.41
N LEU A 181 8.66 10.26 -7.14
CA LEU A 181 7.33 10.04 -7.70
C LEU A 181 7.37 10.04 -9.23
N VAL A 182 6.56 9.18 -9.83
CA VAL A 182 6.38 9.13 -11.28
C VAL A 182 4.90 9.02 -11.62
N ALA A 183 4.47 9.81 -12.60
CA ALA A 183 3.16 9.66 -13.20
C ALA A 183 3.11 8.40 -14.08
N GLY A 184 2.18 7.50 -13.79
CA GLY A 184 2.06 6.21 -14.48
C GLY A 184 0.64 5.67 -14.50
N SER A 185 0.42 4.65 -15.33
CA SER A 185 -0.84 3.90 -15.38
C SER A 185 -0.61 2.44 -15.01
N VAL A 186 -1.72 1.76 -14.71
CA VAL A 186 -1.77 0.32 -14.44
C VAL A 186 -2.85 -0.31 -15.30
N ASN A 187 -2.88 -1.64 -15.42
CA ASN A 187 -3.98 -2.33 -16.11
C ASN A 187 -4.26 -1.81 -17.53
N ARG A 188 -3.22 -1.60 -18.34
CA ARG A 188 -3.32 -1.16 -19.74
C ARG A 188 -3.94 0.24 -19.87
N GLY A 189 -3.43 1.19 -19.09
CA GLY A 189 -3.85 2.60 -19.17
C GLY A 189 -4.94 3.03 -18.19
N SER A 190 -5.27 2.21 -17.18
CA SER A 190 -6.13 2.64 -16.07
C SER A 190 -5.45 3.76 -15.27
N SER A 191 -6.22 4.80 -14.99
CA SER A 191 -5.78 5.96 -14.22
C SER A 191 -5.87 5.75 -12.71
N VAL A 192 -6.52 4.66 -12.25
CA VAL A 192 -6.78 4.39 -10.84
C VAL A 192 -5.68 3.50 -10.27
N VAL A 193 -4.52 4.12 -10.02
CA VAL A 193 -3.29 3.41 -9.62
C VAL A 193 -3.47 2.64 -8.32
N GLY A 194 -4.06 3.24 -7.28
CA GLY A 194 -4.27 2.59 -5.98
C GLY A 194 -5.28 1.43 -6.02
N ALA A 195 -6.14 1.37 -7.05
CA ALA A 195 -7.00 0.21 -7.28
C ALA A 195 -6.24 -0.95 -7.93
N GLY A 196 -5.40 -0.63 -8.91
CA GLY A 196 -4.81 -1.62 -9.80
C GLY A 196 -3.57 -2.30 -9.26
N MET A 197 -3.01 -1.78 -8.17
CA MET A 197 -1.84 -2.36 -7.52
C MET A 197 -1.81 -2.16 -6.01
N VAL A 198 -1.04 -3.01 -5.35
CA VAL A 198 -0.55 -2.83 -3.99
C VAL A 198 0.95 -3.01 -3.96
N VAL A 199 1.63 -2.30 -3.07
CA VAL A 199 3.09 -2.27 -3.03
C VAL A 199 3.59 -2.18 -1.60
N ASN A 200 4.69 -2.87 -1.33
CA ASN A 200 5.55 -2.64 -0.18
C ASN A 200 6.99 -2.49 -0.67
N ASP A 201 7.95 -2.46 0.25
CA ASP A 201 9.34 -2.16 -0.10
C ASP A 201 10.05 -3.26 -0.91
N TRP A 202 9.49 -4.48 -1.03
CA TRP A 202 10.11 -5.62 -1.73
C TRP A 202 9.22 -6.35 -2.76
N LEU A 203 7.91 -6.11 -2.72
CA LEU A 203 6.90 -6.73 -3.56
C LEU A 203 5.91 -5.68 -4.07
N ALA A 204 5.63 -5.73 -5.37
CA ALA A 204 4.46 -5.08 -5.95
C ALA A 204 3.56 -6.14 -6.57
N VAL A 205 2.26 -6.08 -6.28
CA VAL A 205 1.24 -6.92 -6.90
C VAL A 205 0.35 -6.03 -7.74
N THR A 206 0.32 -6.27 -9.05
CA THR A 206 -0.48 -5.51 -10.01
C THR A 206 -1.56 -6.39 -10.65
N GLY A 207 -2.57 -5.79 -11.27
CA GLY A 207 -3.53 -6.54 -12.07
C GLY A 207 -2.93 -7.22 -13.30
N LEU A 208 -3.59 -8.29 -13.77
CA LEU A 208 -3.11 -9.15 -14.86
C LEU A 208 -2.91 -8.42 -16.19
N ASP A 209 -3.74 -7.41 -16.48
CA ASP A 209 -3.68 -6.63 -17.72
C ASP A 209 -2.53 -5.60 -17.74
N THR A 210 -1.77 -5.48 -16.65
CA THR A 210 -0.64 -4.54 -16.58
C THR A 210 0.44 -4.94 -17.59
N THR A 211 0.74 -4.00 -18.48
CA THR A 211 1.67 -4.20 -19.60
C THR A 211 3.12 -4.32 -19.11
N ALA A 212 3.99 -4.94 -19.92
CA ALA A 212 5.40 -5.07 -19.57
C ALA A 212 6.11 -3.72 -19.40
N THR A 213 5.68 -2.70 -20.16
CA THR A 213 6.17 -1.33 -20.04
C THR A 213 5.74 -0.68 -18.72
N GLU A 214 4.47 -0.87 -18.33
CA GLU A 214 4.00 -0.38 -17.03
C GLU A 214 4.75 -1.06 -15.89
N LEU A 215 4.90 -2.39 -15.92
CA LEU A 215 5.66 -3.12 -14.89
C LEU A 215 7.12 -2.67 -14.79
N SER A 216 7.80 -2.40 -15.91
CA SER A 216 9.17 -1.89 -15.86
C SER A 216 9.25 -0.53 -15.16
N VAL A 217 8.22 0.31 -15.28
CA VAL A 217 8.12 1.58 -14.54
C VAL A 217 7.89 1.30 -13.05
N VAL A 218 6.97 0.39 -12.71
CA VAL A 218 6.72 -0.02 -11.31
C VAL A 218 8.00 -0.51 -10.64
N GLU A 219 8.71 -1.45 -11.27
CA GLU A 219 9.93 -2.02 -10.70
C GLU A 219 11.04 -0.97 -10.53
N SER A 220 11.15 -0.02 -11.45
CA SER A 220 12.13 1.07 -11.38
C SER A 220 11.80 2.06 -10.25
N VAL A 221 10.55 2.53 -10.18
CA VAL A 221 10.11 3.55 -9.21
C VAL A 221 10.18 3.03 -7.78
N PHE A 222 9.76 1.79 -7.58
CA PHE A 222 9.75 1.15 -6.26
C PHE A 222 11.07 0.42 -5.95
N ARG A 223 12.07 0.49 -6.84
CA ARG A 223 13.39 -0.17 -6.71
C ARG A 223 13.31 -1.68 -6.46
N LEU A 224 12.30 -2.33 -7.04
CA LEU A 224 12.00 -3.75 -6.87
C LEU A 224 12.87 -4.59 -7.82
N GLY A 225 14.16 -4.71 -7.51
CA GLY A 225 15.11 -5.46 -8.35
C GLY A 225 16.57 -5.15 -8.08
N GLU A 226 16.86 -4.03 -7.41
CA GLU A 226 18.20 -3.68 -6.96
C GLU A 226 18.57 -4.48 -5.69
N GLY A 227 18.84 -5.77 -5.84
CA GLY A 227 19.59 -6.57 -4.86
C GLY A 227 18.94 -6.81 -3.48
N GLN A 228 17.76 -6.28 -3.16
CA GLN A 228 17.07 -6.46 -1.87
C GLN A 228 16.12 -7.67 -1.86
N GLY A 229 16.62 -8.84 -2.24
CA GLY A 229 16.01 -10.09 -1.79
C GLY A 229 16.39 -10.36 -0.32
N PRO A 230 15.54 -11.03 0.49
CA PRO A 230 15.86 -11.36 1.88
C PRO A 230 17.16 -12.19 2.05
N GLY A 231 17.71 -12.77 0.98
CA GLY A 231 19.00 -13.45 0.97
C GLY A 231 20.25 -12.55 0.91
N ASN A 232 20.14 -11.25 0.61
CA ASN A 232 21.29 -10.40 0.31
C ASN A 232 21.71 -9.41 1.41
N ILE A 233 20.97 -9.33 2.53
CA ILE A 233 21.36 -8.49 3.68
C ILE A 233 22.73 -8.90 4.25
N ASN A 234 23.13 -10.17 4.07
CA ASN A 234 24.43 -10.68 4.49
C ASN A 234 25.59 -10.37 3.54
N THR A 235 25.33 -9.95 2.31
CA THR A 235 26.38 -9.68 1.31
C THR A 235 26.92 -8.26 1.46
N SER A 236 26.03 -7.29 1.73
CA SER A 236 26.39 -5.89 1.94
C SER A 236 27.30 -5.69 3.16
N LEU A 237 27.09 -6.47 4.23
CA LEU A 237 27.94 -6.44 5.43
C LEU A 237 29.35 -7.00 5.20
N LYS A 238 29.54 -7.87 4.20
CA LYS A 238 30.87 -8.40 3.87
C LYS A 238 31.71 -7.40 3.09
N ASP A 239 31.11 -6.67 2.16
CA ASP A 239 31.85 -5.69 1.36
C ASP A 239 32.34 -4.50 2.21
N THR A 240 31.59 -4.08 3.24
CA THR A 240 32.04 -3.00 4.14
C THR A 240 33.20 -3.40 5.06
N MET A 241 33.34 -4.70 5.40
CA MET A 241 34.44 -5.18 6.24
C MET A 241 35.76 -5.36 5.45
N VAL A 242 35.70 -5.52 4.13
CA VAL A 242 36.90 -5.73 3.31
C VAL A 242 37.60 -4.39 3.00
N GLU A 243 36.86 -3.28 2.89
CA GLU A 243 37.45 -1.95 2.66
C GLU A 243 38.10 -1.33 3.90
N SER A 244 37.89 -1.88 5.10
CA SER A 244 38.50 -1.36 6.34
C SER A 244 39.89 -1.91 6.65
N PHE A 245 40.44 -2.79 5.79
CA PHE A 245 41.73 -3.46 6.02
C PHE A 245 42.78 -3.27 4.91
N TYR A 246 42.69 -2.21 4.10
CA TYR A 246 43.76 -1.78 3.20
C TYR A 246 44.17 -0.33 3.43
#